data_AF-A0A5J6GHM1-F1
#
_entry.id   AF-A0A5J6GHM1-F1
#
_cell.length_a   1.000
_cell.length_b   1.000
_cell.length_c   1.000
_cell.angle_alpha   90.00
_cell.angle_beta   90.00
_cell.angle_gamma   90.00
#
_symmetry.space_group_name_H-M   'P 1'
#
loop_
_entity.id
_entity.type
_entity.pdbx_description
1 polymer ?
#
loop_
_entity_poly.entity_id
_entity_poly.type
_entity_poly.pdbx_seq_one_letter_code
_entity_poly.pdbx_strand_id
1 'polypeptide(L)'
;MIQFDTVHKRFPNGTTAVHDLSLDMPEGGVTVLVGSSGCGKTTTLRMINRMVDPTSGTIRVGGRDVLEQDAAELRRSIGYVIQQSGLFPHRTVLDNIATVPLLLGWGRRKARARAAELLETVGLAADAGKRYPHQLSGGQQQRVGVARALAADPPVLLMDEPFGAVDPVVRTQLQDELLRLQRELNKTIVFVTHDIDEAVRLGDRIAVFRSGGHLVQCAEPAELLARPADGFVADFLGAERGLKLLSLTTLADVPRGPAPEGGVWTLRLDSAGAPVAWRHKDGDAADVPVRPLRDTDSLLAALDESLSAPTGLVARVDAEGRLTGVSSREDIHDGAGAAHARGRSSRGPVGAGRARAAEPQMSQPRAPSRGAPSGARGTARATKDGPQPPTDSRGQTSPRTPEGTDGTEGAGDTDAEATT
;
A
#
# COMPACT_ATOMS: atom_id res chain seq x y z
N MET A 1 -15.24 14.28 -2.66
CA MET A 1 -14.10 14.91 -1.97
C MET A 1 -14.24 14.62 -0.48
N ILE A 2 -13.13 14.33 0.18
CA ILE A 2 -13.02 14.21 1.64
C ILE A 2 -11.96 15.20 2.12
N GLN A 3 -12.20 15.90 3.22
CA GLN A 3 -11.28 16.92 3.72
C GLN A 3 -11.09 16.78 5.23
N PHE A 4 -9.85 17.01 5.69
CA PHE A 4 -9.48 17.18 7.09
C PHE A 4 -8.95 18.60 7.29
N ASP A 5 -9.43 19.30 8.31
CA ASP A 5 -8.99 20.64 8.70
C ASP A 5 -8.56 20.65 10.18
N THR A 6 -7.25 20.81 10.42
CA THR A 6 -6.60 20.86 11.74
C THR A 6 -7.09 19.74 12.69
N VAL A 7 -7.15 18.50 12.18
CA VAL A 7 -7.77 17.38 12.91
C VAL A 7 -6.81 16.73 13.90
N HIS A 8 -7.26 16.56 15.14
CA HIS A 8 -6.55 15.81 16.16
C HIS A 8 -7.39 14.63 16.66
N LYS A 9 -6.73 13.52 16.98
CA LYS A 9 -7.31 12.42 17.76
C LYS A 9 -6.38 12.00 18.89
N ARG A 10 -6.89 12.14 20.12
CA ARG A 10 -6.31 11.58 21.33
C ARG A 10 -7.28 10.57 21.96
N PHE A 11 -6.75 9.46 22.46
CA PHE A 11 -7.50 8.45 23.20
C PHE A 11 -7.40 8.69 24.72
N PRO A 12 -8.35 8.18 25.53
CA PRO A 12 -8.38 8.41 26.98
C PRO A 12 -7.15 7.90 27.74
N ASN A 13 -6.45 6.90 27.20
CA ASN A 13 -5.16 6.40 27.70
C ASN A 13 -3.98 7.37 27.47
N GLY A 14 -4.23 8.53 26.85
CA GLY A 14 -3.24 9.56 26.57
C GLY A 14 -2.54 9.44 25.21
N THR A 15 -2.76 8.36 24.46
CA THR A 15 -2.16 8.17 23.12
C THR A 15 -2.75 9.16 22.12
N THR A 16 -1.89 9.97 21.49
CA THR A 16 -2.23 10.74 20.29
C THR A 16 -2.07 9.82 19.08
N ALA A 17 -3.14 9.66 18.30
CA ALA A 17 -3.19 8.82 17.11
C ALA A 17 -3.24 9.62 15.81
N VAL A 18 -3.71 10.86 15.86
CA VAL A 18 -3.67 11.84 14.76
C VAL A 18 -3.38 13.21 15.37
N HIS A 19 -2.47 14.00 14.77
CA HIS A 19 -2.06 15.30 15.27
C HIS A 19 -1.95 16.33 14.14
N ASP A 20 -2.76 17.38 14.20
CA ASP A 20 -2.79 18.49 13.24
C ASP A 20 -2.84 18.01 11.78
N LEU A 21 -3.77 17.09 11.52
CA LEU A 21 -4.00 16.55 10.19
C LEU A 21 -4.86 17.52 9.39
N SER A 22 -4.22 18.19 8.43
CA SER A 22 -4.87 18.93 7.36
C SER A 22 -4.58 18.22 6.03
N LEU A 23 -5.61 17.69 5.36
CA LEU A 23 -5.46 16.80 4.20
C LEU A 23 -6.71 16.78 3.30
N ASP A 24 -6.53 17.08 2.02
CA ASP A 24 -7.56 16.98 0.98
C ASP A 24 -7.40 15.69 0.16
N MET A 25 -8.49 14.92 0.07
CA MET A 25 -8.61 13.73 -0.77
C MET A 25 -9.58 14.04 -1.93
N PRO A 26 -9.09 14.14 -3.18
CA PRO A 26 -9.90 14.60 -4.31
C PRO A 26 -11.05 13.65 -4.62
N GLU A 27 -12.10 14.16 -5.26
CA GLU A 27 -13.21 13.32 -5.74
C GLU A 27 -12.77 12.51 -6.95
N GLY A 28 -13.13 11.22 -6.99
CA GLY A 28 -12.74 10.30 -8.06
C GLY A 28 -11.31 9.76 -8.00
N GLY A 29 -10.45 10.35 -7.17
CA GLY A 29 -9.07 9.91 -6.99
C GLY A 29 -8.89 8.84 -5.92
N VAL A 30 -7.76 8.13 -6.01
CA VAL A 30 -7.23 7.21 -5.01
C VAL A 30 -6.20 7.95 -4.14
N THR A 31 -6.52 8.14 -2.87
CA THR A 31 -5.54 8.60 -1.86
C THR A 31 -5.07 7.43 -1.01
N VAL A 32 -3.80 7.07 -1.11
CA VAL A 32 -3.19 6.01 -0.31
C VAL A 32 -2.52 6.59 0.94
N LEU A 33 -2.85 6.07 2.12
CA LEU A 33 -2.18 6.41 3.37
C LEU A 33 -1.14 5.33 3.70
N VAL A 34 0.12 5.74 3.84
CA VAL A 34 1.26 4.85 4.16
C VAL A 34 2.00 5.34 5.40
N GLY A 35 2.86 4.49 5.96
CA GLY A 35 3.67 4.81 7.14
C GLY A 35 3.80 3.60 8.09
N SER A 36 4.51 3.79 9.19
CA SER A 36 4.79 2.75 10.20
C SER A 36 3.53 2.13 10.83
N SER A 37 3.66 1.00 11.53
CA SER A 37 2.58 0.50 12.38
C SER A 37 2.30 1.50 13.51
N GLY A 38 1.01 1.71 13.86
CA GLY A 38 0.59 2.66 14.88
C GLY A 38 0.63 4.15 14.50
N CYS A 39 1.07 4.56 13.30
CA CYS A 39 1.16 5.97 12.91
C CYS A 39 -0.17 6.69 12.59
N GLY A 40 -1.32 6.08 12.90
CA GLY A 40 -2.64 6.73 12.81
C GLY A 40 -3.52 6.34 11.63
N LYS A 41 -2.98 5.76 10.54
CA LYS A 41 -3.70 5.46 9.26
C LYS A 41 -5.12 4.91 9.43
N THR A 42 -5.24 3.78 10.15
CA THR A 42 -6.52 3.12 10.48
C THR A 42 -7.45 3.98 11.34
N THR A 43 -6.90 4.84 12.21
CA THR A 43 -7.69 5.81 12.99
C THR A 43 -8.22 6.91 12.07
N THR A 44 -7.40 7.42 11.13
CA THR A 44 -7.82 8.38 10.11
C THR A 44 -9.03 7.88 9.32
N LEU A 45 -8.99 6.65 8.78
CA LEU A 45 -10.15 6.03 8.11
C LEU A 45 -11.37 5.87 9.03
N ARG A 46 -11.16 5.47 10.29
CA ARG A 46 -12.24 5.31 11.27
C ARG A 46 -12.92 6.63 11.64
N MET A 47 -12.26 7.77 11.46
CA MET A 47 -12.88 9.09 11.64
C MET A 47 -13.68 9.53 10.40
N ILE A 48 -13.23 9.24 9.17
CA ILE A 48 -14.01 9.51 7.94
C ILE A 48 -15.39 8.86 8.01
N ASN A 49 -15.44 7.59 8.44
CA ASN A 49 -16.68 6.83 8.57
C ASN A 49 -17.32 6.92 9.98
N ARG A 50 -16.92 7.91 10.78
CA ARG A 50 -17.40 8.19 12.14
C ARG A 50 -17.59 6.94 13.02
N MET A 51 -16.66 5.99 12.96
CA MET A 51 -16.58 4.89 13.95
C MET A 51 -15.81 5.33 15.21
N VAL A 52 -15.00 6.37 15.06
CA VAL A 52 -14.31 7.09 16.13
C VAL A 52 -14.52 8.58 15.82
N ASP A 53 -15.14 9.35 16.71
CA ASP A 53 -15.21 10.80 16.52
C ASP A 53 -13.81 11.44 16.72
N PRO A 54 -13.44 12.52 16.00
CA PRO A 54 -12.23 13.29 16.27
C PRO A 54 -12.23 13.90 17.70
N THR A 55 -11.07 14.35 18.17
CA THR A 55 -10.95 15.11 19.43
C THR A 55 -11.12 16.61 19.20
N SER A 56 -10.64 17.12 18.07
CA SER A 56 -10.84 18.49 17.59
C SER A 56 -10.52 18.57 16.08
N GLY A 57 -10.87 19.71 15.46
CA GLY A 57 -10.82 19.89 14.01
C GLY A 57 -12.06 19.34 13.31
N THR A 58 -12.17 19.61 12.00
CA THR A 58 -13.35 19.26 11.18
C THR A 58 -12.98 18.21 10.13
N ILE A 59 -13.87 17.25 9.89
CA ILE A 59 -13.76 16.27 8.81
C ILE A 59 -14.99 16.39 7.95
N ARG A 60 -14.82 16.62 6.64
CA ARG A 60 -15.92 16.74 5.69
C ARG A 60 -15.93 15.60 4.69
N VAL A 61 -17.11 15.06 4.41
CA VAL A 61 -17.36 14.04 3.38
C VAL A 61 -18.51 14.54 2.50
N GLY A 62 -18.25 14.73 1.20
CA GLY A 62 -19.24 15.32 0.30
C GLY A 62 -19.65 16.75 0.70
N GLY A 63 -18.70 17.53 1.22
CA GLY A 63 -18.90 18.93 1.65
C GLY A 63 -19.54 19.14 3.03
N ARG A 64 -20.15 18.10 3.65
CA ARG A 64 -20.78 18.18 4.99
C ARG A 64 -19.85 17.64 6.08
N ASP A 65 -19.89 18.20 7.29
CA ASP A 65 -19.12 17.65 8.42
C ASP A 65 -19.67 16.27 8.83
N VAL A 66 -18.81 15.33 9.20
CA VAL A 66 -19.22 13.98 9.62
C VAL A 66 -19.99 14.00 10.94
N LEU A 67 -19.72 14.96 11.83
CA LEU A 67 -20.37 15.08 13.14
C LEU A 67 -21.82 15.57 13.05
N GLU A 68 -22.15 16.35 12.01
CA GLU A 68 -23.48 16.85 11.69
C GLU A 68 -24.39 15.78 11.04
N GLN A 69 -23.82 14.67 10.56
CA GLN A 69 -24.53 13.60 9.87
C GLN A 69 -24.84 12.43 10.81
N ASP A 70 -25.98 11.74 10.59
CA ASP A 70 -26.25 10.50 11.31
C ASP A 70 -25.17 9.44 11.02
N ALA A 71 -24.68 8.83 12.09
CA ALA A 71 -23.55 7.91 12.02
C ALA A 71 -23.95 6.54 11.43
N ALA A 72 -25.23 6.17 11.38
CA ALA A 72 -25.68 4.96 10.70
C ALA A 72 -25.99 5.18 9.21
N GLU A 73 -26.42 6.38 8.81
CA GLU A 73 -26.53 6.81 7.41
C GLU A 73 -25.17 6.98 6.73
N LEU A 74 -24.25 7.72 7.35
CA LEU A 74 -22.88 7.90 6.84
C LEU A 74 -22.18 6.54 6.61
N ARG A 75 -22.30 5.61 7.58
CA ARG A 75 -21.76 4.24 7.47
C ARG A 75 -22.46 3.33 6.47
N ARG A 76 -23.63 3.74 5.93
CA ARG A 76 -24.32 3.04 4.84
C ARG A 76 -24.05 3.67 3.47
N SER A 77 -23.64 4.94 3.40
CA SER A 77 -23.22 5.60 2.17
C SER A 77 -21.76 5.36 1.79
N ILE A 78 -20.93 4.92 2.74
CA ILE A 78 -19.51 4.61 2.57
C ILE A 78 -19.30 3.09 2.57
N GLY A 79 -18.66 2.55 1.51
CA GLY A 79 -18.16 1.17 1.54
C GLY A 79 -16.87 1.10 2.34
N TYR A 80 -16.77 0.16 3.29
CA TYR A 80 -15.59 0.01 4.15
C TYR A 80 -15.10 -1.44 4.20
N VAL A 81 -13.87 -1.66 3.74
CA VAL A 81 -13.12 -2.91 3.94
C VAL A 81 -12.26 -2.76 5.19
N ILE A 82 -12.44 -3.69 6.12
CA ILE A 82 -11.78 -3.70 7.43
C ILE A 82 -10.62 -4.70 7.40
N GLN A 83 -9.52 -4.37 8.08
CA GLN A 83 -8.30 -5.20 8.18
C GLN A 83 -8.57 -6.64 8.64
N GLN A 84 -9.53 -6.83 9.55
CA GLN A 84 -10.16 -8.12 9.77
C GLN A 84 -11.43 -8.20 8.94
N SER A 85 -11.66 -9.33 8.26
CA SER A 85 -12.75 -9.53 7.28
C SER A 85 -14.14 -9.02 7.72
N GLY A 86 -14.40 -9.03 9.03
CA GLY A 86 -15.56 -8.36 9.65
C GLY A 86 -16.89 -8.94 9.18
N LEU A 87 -16.89 -10.19 8.73
CA LEU A 87 -18.05 -10.89 8.21
C LEU A 87 -18.97 -11.31 9.35
N PHE A 88 -20.28 -11.28 9.11
CA PHE A 88 -21.27 -11.80 10.05
C PHE A 88 -21.17 -13.33 10.07
N PRO A 89 -20.71 -13.96 11.18
CA PRO A 89 -20.38 -15.39 11.18
C PRO A 89 -21.61 -16.30 11.07
N HIS A 90 -22.79 -15.76 11.41
CA HIS A 90 -24.09 -16.40 11.33
C HIS A 90 -24.80 -16.21 9.96
N ARG A 91 -24.12 -15.62 8.97
CA ARG A 91 -24.65 -15.44 7.60
C ARG A 91 -23.79 -16.18 6.60
N THR A 92 -24.41 -16.64 5.51
CA THR A 92 -23.65 -17.17 4.35
C THR A 92 -22.76 -16.07 3.73
N VAL A 93 -21.83 -16.46 2.87
CA VAL A 93 -21.03 -15.55 2.06
C VAL A 93 -21.91 -14.65 1.18
N LEU A 94 -22.89 -15.22 0.49
CA LEU A 94 -23.80 -14.46 -0.37
C LEU A 94 -24.67 -13.48 0.44
N ASP A 95 -25.13 -13.89 1.62
CA ASP A 95 -25.86 -13.01 2.54
C ASP A 95 -24.97 -11.92 3.14
N ASN A 96 -23.69 -12.19 3.37
CA ASN A 96 -22.72 -11.19 3.81
C ASN A 96 -22.57 -10.08 2.76
N ILE A 97 -22.29 -10.44 1.51
CA ILE A 97 -22.13 -9.49 0.40
C ILE A 97 -23.44 -8.71 0.16
N ALA A 98 -24.59 -9.41 0.13
CA ALA A 98 -25.90 -8.79 -0.06
C ALA A 98 -26.37 -7.89 1.11
N THR A 99 -25.69 -7.87 2.26
CA THR A 99 -26.20 -7.20 3.47
C THR A 99 -26.32 -5.68 3.31
N VAL A 100 -25.34 -4.99 2.71
CA VAL A 100 -25.41 -3.51 2.58
C VAL A 100 -26.52 -3.08 1.60
N PRO A 101 -26.66 -3.67 0.40
CA PRO A 101 -27.83 -3.44 -0.46
C PRO A 101 -29.18 -3.65 0.23
N LEU A 102 -29.32 -4.69 1.06
CA LEU A 102 -30.57 -4.95 1.81
C LEU A 102 -30.84 -3.86 2.86
N LEU A 103 -29.81 -3.33 3.53
CA LEU A 103 -29.92 -2.20 4.48
C LEU A 103 -30.16 -0.84 3.80
N LEU A 104 -29.94 -0.77 2.49
CA LEU A 104 -30.32 0.34 1.61
C LEU A 104 -31.68 0.10 0.91
N GLY A 105 -32.46 -0.89 1.36
CA GLY A 105 -33.81 -1.17 0.86
C GLY A 105 -33.88 -1.86 -0.51
N TRP A 106 -32.78 -2.38 -1.06
CA TRP A 106 -32.81 -3.07 -2.34
C TRP A 106 -33.60 -4.37 -2.25
N GLY A 107 -34.49 -4.62 -3.22
CA GLY A 107 -35.27 -5.85 -3.28
C GLY A 107 -34.39 -7.10 -3.29
N ARG A 108 -34.76 -8.12 -2.49
CA ARG A 108 -33.93 -9.31 -2.18
C ARG A 108 -33.35 -10.01 -3.41
N ARG A 109 -34.06 -10.02 -4.55
CA ARG A 109 -33.60 -10.58 -5.83
C ARG A 109 -32.43 -9.77 -6.41
N LYS A 110 -32.53 -8.43 -6.48
CA LYS A 110 -31.46 -7.54 -6.96
C LYS A 110 -30.22 -7.65 -6.07
N ALA A 111 -30.41 -7.61 -4.75
CA ALA A 111 -29.31 -7.72 -3.79
C ALA A 111 -28.55 -9.05 -3.91
N ARG A 112 -29.25 -10.19 -4.08
CA ARG A 112 -28.61 -11.49 -4.31
C ARG A 112 -27.93 -11.63 -5.67
N ALA A 113 -28.49 -11.03 -6.73
CA ALA A 113 -27.86 -11.04 -8.05
C ALA A 113 -26.52 -10.31 -8.05
N ARG A 114 -26.49 -9.06 -7.56
CA ARG A 114 -25.24 -8.26 -7.41
C ARG A 114 -24.23 -8.94 -6.49
N ALA A 115 -24.70 -9.66 -5.46
CA ALA A 115 -23.84 -10.42 -4.56
C ALA A 115 -23.24 -11.70 -5.18
N ALA A 116 -23.88 -12.28 -6.21
CA ALA A 116 -23.33 -13.42 -6.94
C ALA A 116 -22.31 -12.95 -8.00
N GLU A 117 -22.65 -11.91 -8.75
CA GLU A 117 -21.73 -11.21 -9.66
C GLU A 117 -20.39 -10.86 -8.97
N LEU A 118 -20.46 -10.15 -7.84
CA LEU A 118 -19.26 -9.76 -7.08
C LEU A 118 -18.54 -10.92 -6.39
N LEU A 119 -19.16 -12.09 -6.25
CA LEU A 119 -18.49 -13.30 -5.75
C LEU A 119 -17.55 -13.86 -6.83
N GLU A 120 -18.02 -13.88 -8.08
CA GLU A 120 -17.25 -14.28 -9.25
C GLU A 120 -16.13 -13.26 -9.54
N THR A 121 -16.41 -11.95 -9.42
CA THR A 121 -15.40 -10.88 -9.55
C THR A 121 -14.20 -11.05 -8.62
N VAL A 122 -14.41 -11.51 -7.37
CA VAL A 122 -13.30 -11.75 -6.43
C VAL A 122 -12.70 -13.17 -6.55
N GLY A 123 -12.96 -13.88 -7.64
CA GLY A 123 -12.38 -15.21 -7.90
C GLY A 123 -12.82 -16.27 -6.88
N LEU A 124 -14.08 -16.24 -6.44
CA LEU A 124 -14.69 -17.26 -5.60
C LEU A 124 -15.79 -17.98 -6.38
N ALA A 125 -15.74 -19.32 -6.39
CA ALA A 125 -16.74 -20.14 -7.07
C ALA A 125 -18.13 -19.98 -6.43
N ALA A 126 -19.19 -20.10 -7.25
CA ALA A 126 -20.57 -19.88 -6.82
C ALA A 126 -21.05 -20.78 -5.66
N ASP A 127 -20.43 -21.95 -5.42
CA ASP A 127 -20.72 -22.79 -4.26
C ASP A 127 -20.27 -22.14 -2.93
N ALA A 128 -19.17 -21.37 -2.96
CA ALA A 128 -18.66 -20.63 -1.82
C ALA A 128 -19.70 -19.64 -1.27
N GLY A 129 -20.58 -19.13 -2.13
CA GLY A 129 -21.71 -18.27 -1.75
C GLY A 129 -22.66 -18.89 -0.71
N LYS A 130 -22.75 -20.23 -0.64
CA LYS A 130 -23.56 -20.97 0.34
C LYS A 130 -22.83 -21.23 1.66
N ARG A 131 -21.49 -21.13 1.68
CA ARG A 131 -20.65 -21.39 2.86
C ARG A 131 -20.76 -20.26 3.89
N TYR A 132 -20.36 -20.53 5.13
CA TYR A 132 -20.22 -19.54 6.19
C TYR A 132 -18.76 -19.06 6.33
N PRO A 133 -18.49 -17.86 6.89
CA PRO A 133 -17.13 -17.32 7.02
C PRO A 133 -16.10 -18.27 7.67
N HIS A 134 -16.51 -19.07 8.66
CA HIS A 134 -15.63 -20.02 9.34
C HIS A 134 -15.22 -21.23 8.46
N GLN A 135 -15.83 -21.39 7.28
CA GLN A 135 -15.53 -22.44 6.29
C GLN A 135 -14.64 -21.92 5.14
N LEU A 136 -14.06 -20.71 5.32
CA LEU A 136 -13.20 -20.03 4.34
C LEU A 136 -11.83 -19.71 4.94
N SER A 137 -10.78 -19.77 4.13
CA SER A 137 -9.44 -19.29 4.51
C SER A 137 -9.42 -17.76 4.71
N GLY A 138 -8.40 -17.24 5.41
CA GLY A 138 -8.28 -15.80 5.68
C GLY A 138 -8.38 -14.93 4.42
N GLY A 139 -7.62 -15.25 3.37
CA GLY A 139 -7.67 -14.54 2.08
C GLY A 139 -8.98 -14.72 1.31
N GLN A 140 -9.74 -15.81 1.52
CA GLN A 140 -11.10 -15.94 1.00
C GLN A 140 -12.08 -15.04 1.78
N GLN A 141 -11.98 -14.97 3.11
CA GLN A 141 -12.81 -14.07 3.91
C GLN A 141 -12.52 -12.59 3.61
N GLN A 142 -11.25 -12.23 3.40
CA GLN A 142 -10.83 -10.86 3.06
C GLN A 142 -11.45 -10.43 1.72
N ARG A 143 -11.42 -11.31 0.71
CA ARG A 143 -12.12 -11.13 -0.58
C ARG A 143 -13.63 -10.92 -0.43
N VAL A 144 -14.32 -11.69 0.41
CA VAL A 144 -15.75 -11.48 0.70
C VAL A 144 -15.98 -10.13 1.40
N GLY A 145 -15.02 -9.67 2.21
CA GLY A 145 -15.01 -8.32 2.79
C GLY A 145 -14.96 -7.21 1.72
N VAL A 146 -14.08 -7.36 0.72
CA VAL A 146 -13.98 -6.44 -0.44
C VAL A 146 -15.29 -6.46 -1.26
N ALA A 147 -15.78 -7.63 -1.66
CA ALA A 147 -17.03 -7.77 -2.40
C ALA A 147 -18.22 -7.11 -1.68
N ARG A 148 -18.31 -7.26 -0.36
CA ARG A 148 -19.36 -6.62 0.47
C ARG A 148 -19.28 -5.09 0.48
N ALA A 149 -18.09 -4.50 0.47
CA ALA A 149 -17.93 -3.04 0.39
C ALA A 149 -18.35 -2.49 -0.98
N LEU A 150 -18.11 -3.24 -2.06
CA LEU A 150 -18.51 -2.90 -3.43
C LEU A 150 -19.99 -3.15 -3.73
N ALA A 151 -20.67 -4.01 -2.94
CA ALA A 151 -22.04 -4.47 -3.22
C ALA A 151 -23.09 -3.36 -3.33
N ALA A 152 -22.92 -2.25 -2.61
CA ALA A 152 -23.84 -1.12 -2.60
C ALA A 152 -23.56 -0.04 -3.67
N ASP A 153 -22.48 -0.20 -4.45
CA ASP A 153 -21.93 0.82 -5.37
C ASP A 153 -21.69 2.23 -4.75
N PRO A 154 -21.12 2.33 -3.54
CA PRO A 154 -20.99 3.61 -2.83
C PRO A 154 -20.06 4.59 -3.57
N PRO A 155 -20.29 5.92 -3.47
CA PRO A 155 -19.43 6.94 -4.06
C PRO A 155 -18.06 7.07 -3.37
N VAL A 156 -17.94 6.57 -2.15
CA VAL A 156 -16.73 6.56 -1.33
C VAL A 156 -16.41 5.13 -0.91
N LEU A 157 -15.17 4.71 -1.14
CA LEU A 157 -14.60 3.44 -0.68
C LEU A 157 -13.43 3.71 0.27
N LEU A 158 -13.51 3.15 1.47
CA LEU A 158 -12.43 3.14 2.46
C LEU A 158 -11.91 1.71 2.59
N MET A 159 -10.58 1.53 2.60
CA MET A 159 -9.97 0.20 2.68
C MET A 159 -8.77 0.18 3.63
N ASP A 160 -8.82 -0.70 4.61
CA ASP A 160 -7.86 -0.83 5.72
C ASP A 160 -7.04 -2.12 5.52
N GLU A 161 -5.90 -2.04 4.83
CA GLU A 161 -5.04 -3.17 4.41
C GLU A 161 -5.77 -4.32 3.68
N PRO A 162 -6.54 -4.04 2.61
CA PRO A 162 -7.50 -4.98 2.02
C PRO A 162 -6.90 -6.21 1.32
N PHE A 163 -5.58 -6.23 1.08
CA PHE A 163 -4.89 -7.31 0.36
C PHE A 163 -3.81 -8.02 1.19
N GLY A 164 -3.58 -7.60 2.45
CA GLY A 164 -2.45 -8.06 3.26
C GLY A 164 -2.38 -9.58 3.52
N ALA A 165 -3.52 -10.28 3.50
CA ALA A 165 -3.61 -11.74 3.65
C ALA A 165 -4.08 -12.44 2.35
N VAL A 166 -3.92 -11.79 1.19
CA VAL A 166 -4.18 -12.34 -0.14
C VAL A 166 -2.84 -12.69 -0.82
N ASP A 167 -2.82 -13.81 -1.55
CA ASP A 167 -1.68 -14.26 -2.34
C ASP A 167 -1.33 -13.28 -3.49
N PRO A 168 -0.09 -13.28 -4.03
CA PRO A 168 0.35 -12.26 -4.99
C PRO A 168 -0.47 -12.22 -6.30
N VAL A 169 -1.00 -13.36 -6.76
CA VAL A 169 -1.73 -13.46 -8.04
C VAL A 169 -3.14 -12.89 -7.88
N VAL A 170 -3.87 -13.32 -6.86
CA VAL A 170 -5.21 -12.80 -6.57
C VAL A 170 -5.14 -11.35 -6.07
N ARG A 171 -4.09 -10.96 -5.33
CA ARG A 171 -3.81 -9.56 -4.99
C ARG A 171 -3.73 -8.69 -6.23
N THR A 172 -2.94 -9.12 -7.22
CA THR A 172 -2.81 -8.41 -8.51
C THR A 172 -4.16 -8.25 -9.20
N GLN A 173 -4.95 -9.33 -9.29
CA GLN A 173 -6.30 -9.29 -9.89
C GLN A 173 -7.25 -8.32 -9.17
N LEU A 174 -7.24 -8.28 -7.83
CA LEU A 174 -8.05 -7.34 -7.05
C LEU A 174 -7.58 -5.89 -7.17
N GLN A 175 -6.27 -5.66 -7.34
CA GLN A 175 -5.69 -4.34 -7.59
C GLN A 175 -6.11 -3.82 -8.98
N ASP A 176 -6.07 -4.66 -10.01
CA ASP A 176 -6.48 -4.28 -11.36
C ASP A 176 -8.00 -4.07 -11.47
N GLU A 177 -8.81 -4.86 -10.77
CA GLU A 177 -10.27 -4.63 -10.65
C GLU A 177 -10.58 -3.33 -9.92
N LEU A 178 -9.84 -3.00 -8.84
CA LEU A 178 -10.00 -1.72 -8.14
C LEU A 178 -9.70 -0.52 -9.06
N LEU A 179 -8.62 -0.60 -9.84
CA LEU A 179 -8.25 0.40 -10.83
C LEU A 179 -9.28 0.49 -11.97
N ARG A 180 -9.86 -0.64 -12.41
CA ARG A 180 -10.95 -0.68 -13.40
C ARG A 180 -12.19 0.05 -12.87
N LEU A 181 -12.64 -0.29 -11.66
CA LEU A 181 -13.80 0.34 -11.01
C LEU A 181 -13.60 1.83 -10.75
N GLN A 182 -12.37 2.28 -10.43
CA GLN A 182 -12.05 3.70 -10.30
C GLN A 182 -12.20 4.44 -11.63
N ARG A 183 -11.63 3.90 -12.73
CA ARG A 183 -11.69 4.50 -14.07
C ARG A 183 -13.11 4.54 -14.65
N GLU A 184 -13.90 3.49 -14.43
CA GLU A 184 -15.26 3.38 -14.98
C GLU A 184 -16.30 4.19 -14.21
N LEU A 185 -16.17 4.28 -12.87
CA LEU A 185 -17.23 4.80 -12.00
C LEU A 185 -16.82 6.05 -11.20
N ASN A 186 -15.59 6.54 -11.39
CA ASN A 186 -15.02 7.74 -10.76
C ASN A 186 -15.25 7.79 -9.23
N LYS A 187 -15.02 6.66 -8.55
CA LYS A 187 -15.23 6.52 -7.10
C LYS A 187 -14.10 7.21 -6.32
N THR A 188 -14.43 7.88 -5.22
CA THR A 188 -13.41 8.40 -4.29
C THR A 188 -12.89 7.25 -3.44
N ILE A 189 -11.59 6.96 -3.49
CA ILE A 189 -10.99 5.84 -2.76
C ILE A 189 -9.96 6.35 -1.74
N VAL A 190 -10.05 5.84 -0.51
CA VAL A 190 -9.01 6.02 0.52
C VAL A 190 -8.51 4.65 0.95
N PHE A 191 -7.23 4.38 0.67
CA PHE A 191 -6.61 3.07 0.81
C PHE A 191 -5.51 3.13 1.87
N VAL A 192 -5.43 2.17 2.79
CA VAL A 192 -4.35 2.06 3.77
C VAL A 192 -3.53 0.83 3.45
N THR A 193 -2.22 0.98 3.44
CA THR A 193 -1.28 -0.14 3.36
C THR A 193 0.02 0.20 4.11
N HIS A 194 0.83 -0.82 4.35
CA HIS A 194 2.23 -0.70 4.75
C HIS A 194 3.19 -0.95 3.57
N ASP A 195 2.67 -1.38 2.42
CA ASP A 195 3.41 -1.71 1.21
C ASP A 195 3.53 -0.48 0.28
N ILE A 196 4.76 -0.11 -0.07
CA ILE A 196 5.04 1.02 -0.95
C ILE A 196 4.69 0.72 -2.41
N ASP A 197 4.80 -0.54 -2.85
CA ASP A 197 4.54 -0.91 -4.24
C ASP A 197 3.04 -0.96 -4.53
N GLU A 198 2.23 -1.35 -3.55
CA GLU A 198 0.79 -1.10 -3.60
C GLU A 198 0.46 0.40 -3.68
N ALA A 199 1.13 1.23 -2.88
CA ALA A 199 0.87 2.67 -2.85
C ALA A 199 1.23 3.36 -4.18
N VAL A 200 2.38 2.99 -4.76
CA VAL A 200 2.87 3.49 -6.05
C VAL A 200 2.02 2.98 -7.23
N ARG A 201 1.51 1.75 -7.17
CA ARG A 201 0.63 1.19 -8.21
C ARG A 201 -0.79 1.75 -8.18
N LEU A 202 -1.33 2.02 -6.99
CA LEU A 202 -2.76 2.32 -6.81
C LEU A 202 -3.09 3.80 -6.61
N GLY A 203 -2.18 4.59 -6.03
CA GLY A 203 -2.51 5.94 -5.57
C GLY A 203 -2.26 7.03 -6.60
N ASP A 204 -3.27 7.86 -6.88
CA ASP A 204 -3.05 9.17 -7.50
C ASP A 204 -2.29 10.10 -6.54
N ARG A 205 -2.53 9.96 -5.23
CA ARG A 205 -1.80 10.65 -4.16
C ARG A 205 -1.41 9.69 -3.05
N ILE A 206 -0.18 9.81 -2.55
CA ILE A 206 0.33 9.04 -1.41
C ILE A 206 0.59 10.00 -0.25
N ALA A 207 -0.04 9.74 0.90
CA ALA A 207 0.08 10.47 2.15
C ALA A 207 0.92 9.67 3.16
N VAL A 208 2.12 10.17 3.49
CA VAL A 208 3.09 9.49 4.36
C VAL A 208 2.94 9.95 5.81
N PHE A 209 2.58 9.02 6.70
CA PHE A 209 2.40 9.27 8.14
C PHE A 209 3.60 8.78 8.97
N ARG A 210 3.94 9.51 10.03
CA ARG A 210 4.93 9.13 11.05
C ARG A 210 4.27 8.86 12.40
N SER A 211 4.92 8.02 13.21
CA SER A 211 4.62 7.81 14.63
C SER A 211 4.28 9.13 15.35
N GLY A 212 3.22 9.12 16.17
CA GLY A 212 2.63 10.33 16.75
C GLY A 212 1.39 10.84 16.01
N GLY A 213 1.13 10.35 14.79
CA GLY A 213 -0.07 10.70 14.01
C GLY A 213 0.11 11.91 13.10
N HIS A 214 1.35 12.21 12.71
CA HIS A 214 1.70 13.36 11.87
C HIS A 214 1.76 12.97 10.39
N LEU A 215 1.13 13.78 9.53
CA LEU A 215 1.35 13.75 8.08
C LEU A 215 2.70 14.44 7.77
N VAL A 216 3.58 13.76 7.03
CA VAL A 216 4.91 14.27 6.66
C VAL A 216 4.89 14.86 5.25
N GLN A 217 4.25 14.17 4.30
CA GLN A 217 4.15 14.57 2.89
C GLN A 217 2.88 13.98 2.27
N CYS A 218 2.22 14.71 1.36
CA CYS A 218 1.16 14.16 0.52
C CYS A 218 1.30 14.67 -0.93
N ALA A 219 1.82 13.80 -1.80
CA ALA A 219 2.21 14.11 -3.17
C ALA A 219 1.79 12.99 -4.14
N GLU A 220 1.91 13.24 -5.44
CA GLU A 220 1.78 12.20 -6.48
C GLU A 220 2.94 11.18 -6.35
N PRO A 221 2.79 9.91 -6.75
CA PRO A 221 3.83 8.89 -6.60
C PRO A 221 5.19 9.29 -7.22
N ALA A 222 5.18 9.88 -8.42
CA ALA A 222 6.39 10.28 -9.12
C ALA A 222 7.13 11.44 -8.40
N GLU A 223 6.39 12.42 -7.87
CA GLU A 223 6.97 13.48 -7.04
C GLU A 223 7.52 12.91 -5.73
N LEU A 224 6.76 12.04 -5.05
CA LEU A 224 7.15 11.45 -3.77
C LEU A 224 8.44 10.62 -3.87
N LEU A 225 8.57 9.81 -4.93
CA LEU A 225 9.76 8.98 -5.18
C LEU A 225 11.00 9.81 -5.54
N ALA A 226 10.84 10.87 -6.34
CA ALA A 226 11.93 11.74 -6.76
C ALA A 226 12.33 12.80 -5.71
N ARG A 227 11.38 13.21 -4.87
CA ARG A 227 11.48 14.32 -3.91
C ARG A 227 10.86 13.97 -2.54
N PRO A 228 11.43 13.02 -1.78
CA PRO A 228 11.04 12.81 -0.39
C PRO A 228 11.31 14.08 0.44
N ALA A 229 10.37 14.45 1.30
CA ALA A 229 10.43 15.68 2.09
C ALA A 229 11.55 15.67 3.15
N ASP A 230 11.89 14.50 3.71
CA ASP A 230 13.02 14.30 4.61
C ASP A 230 13.60 12.89 4.50
N GLY A 231 14.65 12.61 5.30
CA GLY A 231 15.31 11.32 5.35
C GLY A 231 14.37 10.16 5.72
N PHE A 232 13.43 10.35 6.65
CA PHE A 232 12.46 9.32 7.01
C PHE A 232 11.56 8.94 5.82
N VAL A 233 11.12 9.90 5.01
CA VAL A 233 10.37 9.59 3.78
C VAL A 233 11.26 8.86 2.77
N ALA A 234 12.52 9.29 2.62
CA ALA A 234 13.49 8.66 1.72
C ALA A 234 13.81 7.19 2.12
N ASP A 235 13.91 6.91 3.42
CA ASP A 235 14.16 5.59 4.00
C ASP A 235 12.91 4.70 3.89
N PHE A 236 11.73 5.25 4.21
CA PHE A 236 10.46 4.52 4.18
C PHE A 236 10.04 4.10 2.76
N LEU A 237 10.41 4.89 1.74
CA LEU A 237 10.25 4.53 0.32
C LEU A 237 11.30 3.52 -0.17
N GLY A 238 12.37 3.28 0.60
CA GLY A 238 13.43 2.33 0.32
C GLY A 238 14.53 2.83 -0.63
N ALA A 239 15.50 1.95 -0.87
CA ALA A 239 16.63 2.20 -1.78
C ALA A 239 16.22 2.19 -3.26
N GLU A 240 15.25 1.33 -3.63
CA GLU A 240 14.83 1.07 -5.02
C GLU A 240 13.93 2.16 -5.64
N ARG A 241 13.82 3.33 -5.00
CA ARG A 241 13.06 4.49 -5.50
C ARG A 241 13.34 4.84 -6.96
N GLY A 242 14.57 4.60 -7.44
CA GLY A 242 14.92 4.75 -8.86
C GLY A 242 14.07 3.83 -9.74
N LEU A 243 14.09 2.52 -9.49
CA LEU A 243 13.30 1.54 -10.25
C LEU A 243 11.79 1.82 -10.16
N LYS A 244 11.30 2.23 -8.99
CA LYS A 244 9.89 2.59 -8.76
C LYS A 244 9.48 3.89 -9.49
N LEU A 245 10.42 4.77 -9.83
CA LEU A 245 10.16 5.92 -10.70
C LEU A 245 10.18 5.51 -12.19
N LEU A 246 10.98 4.51 -12.57
CA LEU A 246 11.01 3.96 -13.91
C LEU A 246 9.78 3.12 -14.26
N SER A 247 9.08 2.53 -13.29
CA SER A 247 7.78 1.87 -13.53
C SER A 247 6.65 2.86 -13.81
N LEU A 248 6.76 4.11 -13.33
CA LEU A 248 5.81 5.20 -13.58
C LEU A 248 6.13 6.03 -14.83
N THR A 249 7.38 5.99 -15.31
CA THR A 249 7.80 6.77 -16.49
C THR A 249 7.61 5.95 -17.75
N THR A 250 6.98 6.51 -18.78
CA THR A 250 6.71 5.82 -20.05
C THR A 250 7.88 5.86 -21.03
N LEU A 251 7.87 4.95 -22.00
CA LEU A 251 8.82 4.85 -23.10
C LEU A 251 8.72 5.97 -24.16
N ALA A 252 7.64 6.76 -24.15
CA ALA A 252 7.31 7.72 -25.22
C ALA A 252 8.46 8.69 -25.59
N ASP A 253 9.21 9.19 -24.60
CA ASP A 253 10.34 10.12 -24.81
C ASP A 253 11.64 9.44 -25.28
N VAL A 254 11.74 8.10 -25.18
CA VAL A 254 12.98 7.37 -25.49
C VAL A 254 13.15 7.21 -27.00
N PRO A 255 14.31 7.60 -27.58
CA PRO A 255 14.59 7.44 -28.99
C PRO A 255 14.33 6.02 -29.53
N ARG A 256 13.98 5.94 -30.81
CA ARG A 256 13.88 4.69 -31.56
C ARG A 256 14.45 4.86 -32.96
N GLY A 257 15.22 3.86 -33.40
CA GLY A 257 15.76 3.75 -34.76
C GLY A 257 15.12 2.59 -35.54
N PRO A 258 15.54 2.36 -36.80
CA PRO A 258 15.21 1.13 -37.52
C PRO A 258 15.84 -0.09 -36.84
N ALA A 259 15.21 -1.26 -36.97
CA ALA A 259 15.83 -2.52 -36.56
C ALA A 259 17.08 -2.81 -37.43
N PRO A 260 18.19 -3.31 -36.85
CA PRO A 260 19.42 -3.53 -37.60
C PRO A 260 19.30 -4.70 -38.58
N GLU A 261 19.66 -4.47 -39.84
CA GLU A 261 19.74 -5.50 -40.88
C GLU A 261 21.12 -6.17 -40.91
N GLY A 262 21.18 -7.45 -41.30
CA GLY A 262 22.43 -8.17 -41.57
C GLY A 262 23.30 -8.57 -40.36
N GLY A 263 22.85 -8.28 -39.14
CA GLY A 263 23.56 -8.60 -37.89
C GLY A 263 23.64 -10.11 -37.54
N VAL A 264 24.35 -10.42 -36.45
CA VAL A 264 24.43 -11.78 -35.86
C VAL A 264 23.06 -12.24 -35.34
N TRP A 265 22.25 -11.29 -34.86
CA TRP A 265 20.84 -11.48 -34.52
C TRP A 265 20.00 -10.59 -35.42
N THR A 266 18.87 -11.11 -35.90
CA THR A 266 17.90 -10.38 -36.71
C THR A 266 16.50 -10.47 -36.08
N LEU A 267 15.71 -9.40 -36.20
CA LEU A 267 14.36 -9.35 -35.64
C LEU A 267 13.37 -10.00 -36.61
N ARG A 268 12.78 -11.13 -36.24
CA ARG A 268 11.76 -11.82 -37.04
C ARG A 268 10.39 -11.22 -36.77
N LEU A 269 9.76 -10.73 -37.82
CA LEU A 269 8.36 -10.30 -37.82
C LEU A 269 7.44 -11.42 -38.31
N ASP A 270 6.14 -11.29 -38.07
CA ASP A 270 5.09 -12.07 -38.74
C ASP A 270 4.58 -11.39 -40.03
N SER A 271 3.52 -11.93 -40.62
CA SER A 271 2.88 -11.38 -41.82
C SER A 271 2.06 -10.09 -41.60
N ALA A 272 1.81 -9.69 -40.34
CA ALA A 272 1.21 -8.41 -39.99
C ALA A 272 2.26 -7.33 -39.67
N GLY A 273 3.54 -7.70 -39.54
CA GLY A 273 4.64 -6.82 -39.14
C GLY A 273 4.83 -6.75 -37.62
N ALA A 274 4.26 -7.67 -36.84
CA ALA A 274 4.44 -7.75 -35.40
C ALA A 274 5.76 -8.47 -35.04
N PRO A 275 6.55 -7.99 -34.06
CA PRO A 275 7.76 -8.67 -33.60
C PRO A 275 7.47 -10.00 -32.90
N VAL A 276 8.18 -11.07 -33.28
CA VAL A 276 7.97 -12.42 -32.72
C VAL A 276 9.19 -12.93 -31.97
N ALA A 277 10.39 -12.84 -32.57
CA ALA A 277 11.61 -13.40 -32.00
C ALA A 277 12.89 -12.74 -32.54
N TRP A 278 13.96 -12.78 -31.76
CA TRP A 278 15.33 -12.61 -32.26
C TRP A 278 15.84 -13.97 -32.79
N ARG A 279 16.31 -14.00 -34.04
CA ARG A 279 16.90 -15.19 -34.68
C ARG A 279 18.39 -15.02 -34.88
N HIS A 280 19.16 -16.02 -34.47
CA HIS A 280 20.60 -16.09 -34.75
C HIS A 280 20.85 -16.38 -36.22
N LYS A 281 21.83 -15.70 -36.82
CA LYS A 281 22.17 -15.75 -38.24
C LYS A 281 22.45 -17.17 -38.75
N ASP A 282 23.11 -17.99 -37.92
CA ASP A 282 23.57 -19.32 -38.31
C ASP A 282 22.50 -20.42 -38.10
N GLY A 283 21.33 -20.08 -37.55
CA GLY A 283 20.19 -20.99 -37.41
C GLY A 283 20.27 -22.05 -36.31
N ASP A 284 21.48 -22.43 -35.86
CA ASP A 284 21.70 -23.46 -34.83
C ASP A 284 21.22 -23.09 -33.42
N ALA A 285 21.05 -21.79 -33.13
CA ALA A 285 20.52 -21.30 -31.86
C ALA A 285 19.01 -21.02 -31.95
N ALA A 286 18.27 -21.38 -30.90
CA ALA A 286 16.82 -21.20 -30.84
C ALA A 286 16.40 -19.73 -30.98
N ASP A 287 15.24 -19.50 -31.63
CA ASP A 287 14.54 -18.21 -31.65
C ASP A 287 14.31 -17.74 -30.21
N VAL A 288 14.91 -16.61 -29.82
CA VAL A 288 14.66 -15.98 -28.51
C VAL A 288 13.38 -15.15 -28.62
N PRO A 289 12.31 -15.44 -27.86
CA PRO A 289 11.06 -14.67 -27.93
C PRO A 289 11.29 -13.18 -27.67
N VAL A 290 10.51 -12.33 -28.32
CA VAL A 290 10.52 -10.87 -28.11
C VAL A 290 9.24 -10.47 -27.38
N ARG A 291 9.37 -9.58 -26.39
CA ARG A 291 8.23 -8.90 -25.77
C ARG A 291 8.16 -7.48 -26.31
N PRO A 292 7.44 -7.22 -27.41
CA PRO A 292 7.34 -5.87 -27.96
C PRO A 292 6.63 -4.93 -26.99
N LEU A 293 7.16 -3.71 -26.85
CA LEU A 293 6.64 -2.68 -25.93
C LEU A 293 6.06 -1.48 -26.69
N ARG A 294 4.97 -0.93 -26.18
CA ARG A 294 4.36 0.31 -26.68
C ARG A 294 5.00 1.54 -26.05
N ASP A 295 4.73 2.70 -26.62
CA ASP A 295 5.16 3.99 -26.07
C ASP A 295 4.54 4.30 -24.68
N THR A 296 3.46 3.59 -24.33
CA THR A 296 2.81 3.62 -23.02
C THR A 296 3.41 2.68 -21.98
N ASP A 297 4.24 1.72 -22.38
CA ASP A 297 4.92 0.82 -21.44
C ASP A 297 6.05 1.56 -20.71
N SER A 298 6.46 1.02 -19.56
CA SER A 298 7.34 1.73 -18.63
C SER A 298 8.83 1.57 -18.96
N LEU A 299 9.65 2.54 -18.53
CA LEU A 299 11.11 2.46 -18.62
C LEU A 299 11.67 1.26 -17.85
N LEU A 300 11.01 0.81 -16.79
CA LEU A 300 11.40 -0.40 -16.07
C LEU A 300 11.18 -1.67 -16.93
N ALA A 301 10.04 -1.78 -17.63
CA ALA A 301 9.78 -2.88 -18.56
C ALA A 301 10.75 -2.85 -19.76
N ALA A 302 11.13 -1.64 -20.21
CA ALA A 302 12.14 -1.46 -21.24
C ALA A 302 13.52 -1.92 -20.78
N LEU A 303 13.92 -1.59 -19.54
CA LEU A 303 15.19 -2.01 -18.98
C LEU A 303 15.26 -3.55 -18.86
N ASP A 304 14.20 -4.17 -18.35
CA ASP A 304 14.02 -5.62 -18.21
C ASP A 304 14.12 -6.36 -19.57
N GLU A 305 13.37 -5.90 -20.59
CA GLU A 305 13.48 -6.44 -21.96
C GLU A 305 14.87 -6.17 -22.56
N SER A 306 15.48 -5.01 -22.30
CA SER A 306 16.84 -4.70 -22.79
C SER A 306 17.93 -5.56 -22.16
N LEU A 307 17.69 -6.16 -20.99
CA LEU A 307 18.60 -7.11 -20.34
C LEU A 307 18.37 -8.53 -20.87
N SER A 308 17.12 -8.88 -21.17
CA SER A 308 16.71 -10.19 -21.70
C SER A 308 17.02 -10.35 -23.20
N ALA A 309 16.96 -9.28 -23.99
CA ALA A 309 17.22 -9.31 -25.42
C ALA A 309 18.72 -9.55 -25.74
N PRO A 310 19.07 -10.51 -26.61
CA PRO A 310 20.46 -10.85 -26.92
C PRO A 310 21.22 -9.72 -27.65
N THR A 311 20.48 -8.79 -28.24
CA THR A 311 20.99 -7.57 -28.90
C THR A 311 21.08 -6.36 -27.96
N GLY A 312 20.45 -6.40 -26.79
CA GLY A 312 20.19 -5.22 -25.96
C GLY A 312 19.23 -4.21 -26.59
N LEU A 313 18.49 -4.60 -27.64
CA LEU A 313 17.51 -3.75 -28.33
C LEU A 313 16.08 -4.15 -27.95
N VAL A 314 15.24 -3.15 -27.67
CA VAL A 314 13.82 -3.33 -27.33
C VAL A 314 12.97 -3.01 -28.55
N ALA A 315 12.13 -3.95 -28.98
CA ALA A 315 11.21 -3.74 -30.10
C ALA A 315 10.04 -2.84 -29.67
N ARG A 316 9.81 -1.74 -30.41
CA ARG A 316 8.78 -0.73 -30.13
C ARG A 316 7.60 -0.93 -31.08
N VAL A 317 6.36 -0.99 -30.58
CA VAL A 317 5.15 -1.24 -31.38
C VAL A 317 4.04 -0.22 -31.21
N ASP A 318 3.14 -0.17 -32.20
CA ASP A 318 1.92 0.65 -32.18
C ASP A 318 0.76 -0.01 -31.40
N ALA A 319 -0.44 0.57 -31.51
CA ALA A 319 -1.65 0.02 -30.89
C ALA A 319 -2.05 -1.33 -31.52
N GLU A 320 -1.80 -1.52 -32.82
CA GLU A 320 -2.08 -2.76 -33.55
C GLU A 320 -1.01 -3.85 -33.34
N GLY A 321 0.12 -3.53 -32.70
CA GLY A 321 1.22 -4.44 -32.40
C GLY A 321 2.31 -4.51 -33.47
N ARG A 322 2.28 -3.62 -34.48
CA ARG A 322 3.24 -3.58 -35.59
C ARG A 322 4.52 -2.83 -35.20
N LEU A 323 5.67 -3.25 -35.74
CA LEU A 323 6.96 -2.63 -35.46
C LEU A 323 7.00 -1.15 -35.89
N THR A 324 7.32 -0.27 -34.95
CA THR A 324 7.60 1.17 -35.17
C THR A 324 9.09 1.51 -35.12
N GLY A 325 9.92 0.61 -34.62
CA GLY A 325 11.38 0.76 -34.49
C GLY A 325 11.94 -0.05 -33.32
N VAL A 326 13.19 0.20 -32.98
CA VAL A 326 13.86 -0.36 -31.79
C VAL A 326 14.50 0.76 -30.97
N SER A 327 14.49 0.63 -29.64
CA SER A 327 15.26 1.49 -28.71
C SER A 327 16.48 0.72 -28.21
N SER A 328 17.63 1.37 -28.08
CA SER A 328 18.83 0.73 -27.51
C SER A 328 18.85 0.76 -25.99
N ARG A 329 19.62 -0.14 -25.38
CA ARG A 329 19.92 -0.12 -23.94
C ARG A 329 20.52 1.22 -23.48
N GLU A 330 21.27 1.90 -24.34
CA GLU A 330 21.86 3.23 -24.07
C GLU A 330 20.77 4.32 -24.05
N ASP A 331 19.90 4.37 -25.07
CA ASP A 331 18.75 5.28 -25.10
C ASP A 331 17.82 5.10 -23.88
N ILE A 332 17.58 3.85 -23.48
CA ILE A 332 16.73 3.49 -22.33
C ILE A 332 17.38 3.90 -21.01
N HIS A 333 18.69 3.68 -20.87
CA HIS A 333 19.46 4.10 -19.70
C HIS A 333 19.49 5.62 -19.54
N ASP A 334 19.72 6.35 -20.63
CA ASP A 334 19.78 7.81 -20.59
C ASP A 334 18.39 8.43 -20.43
N GLY A 335 17.36 7.81 -21.00
CA GLY A 335 15.96 8.12 -20.70
C GLY A 335 15.62 7.93 -19.21
N ALA A 336 16.12 6.87 -18.59
CA ALA A 336 15.97 6.61 -17.15
C ALA A 336 16.72 7.64 -16.29
N GLY A 337 17.96 8.01 -16.67
CA GLY A 337 18.72 9.09 -16.05
C GLY A 337 18.00 10.45 -16.15
N ALA A 338 17.47 10.76 -17.34
CA ALA A 338 16.69 11.97 -17.61
C ALA A 338 15.36 12.01 -16.84
N ALA A 339 14.65 10.89 -16.69
CA ALA A 339 13.47 10.78 -15.84
C ALA A 339 13.78 11.14 -14.38
N HIS A 340 14.85 10.56 -13.82
CA HIS A 340 15.29 10.83 -12.46
C HIS A 340 15.86 12.25 -12.28
N ALA A 341 16.38 12.88 -13.33
CA ALA A 341 16.71 14.31 -13.32
C ALA A 341 15.46 15.21 -13.34
N ARG A 342 14.49 14.94 -14.23
CA ARG A 342 13.22 15.69 -14.38
C ARG A 342 12.40 15.69 -13.09
N GLY A 343 12.29 14.54 -12.43
CA GLY A 343 11.60 14.44 -11.13
C GLY A 343 12.20 15.30 -10.01
N ARG A 344 13.48 15.69 -10.11
CA ARG A 344 14.14 16.58 -9.14
C ARG A 344 14.05 18.07 -9.51
N SER A 345 13.83 18.40 -10.78
CA SER A 345 13.86 19.77 -11.30
C SER A 345 12.49 20.40 -11.57
N SER A 346 11.44 19.60 -11.78
CA SER A 346 10.07 20.12 -11.94
C SER A 346 9.60 20.87 -10.69
N ARG A 347 8.91 22.00 -10.88
CA ARG A 347 8.38 22.85 -9.80
C ARG A 347 7.01 23.39 -10.19
N GLY A 348 5.98 22.56 -10.00
CA GLY A 348 4.59 23.01 -10.08
C GLY A 348 4.28 24.07 -9.02
N PRO A 349 3.23 24.90 -9.21
CA PRO A 349 2.76 25.80 -8.17
C PRO A 349 2.26 24.96 -6.99
N VAL A 350 2.88 25.13 -5.82
CA VAL A 350 2.53 24.35 -4.62
C VAL A 350 1.11 24.70 -4.19
N GLY A 351 0.17 23.79 -4.47
CA GLY A 351 -1.17 23.77 -3.89
C GLY A 351 -1.07 23.51 -2.39
N ALA A 352 -0.80 24.58 -1.62
CA ALA A 352 -0.40 24.50 -0.23
C ALA A 352 -1.56 24.19 0.72
N GLY A 353 -2.08 22.95 0.64
CA GLY A 353 -2.71 22.30 1.79
C GLY A 353 -1.72 22.38 2.96
N ARG A 354 -2.13 23.05 4.05
CA ARG A 354 -1.19 23.61 5.04
C ARG A 354 -0.62 22.54 5.99
N ALA A 355 0.33 21.76 5.51
CA ALA A 355 1.30 21.10 6.39
C ALA A 355 2.24 22.16 7.00
N ARG A 356 1.82 22.79 8.11
CA ARG A 356 2.70 23.64 8.91
C ARG A 356 3.64 22.74 9.72
N ALA A 357 4.89 22.63 9.28
CA ALA A 357 5.95 22.09 10.11
C ALA A 357 6.06 22.92 11.40
N ALA A 358 5.89 22.29 12.56
CA ALA A 358 6.04 22.94 13.85
C ALA A 358 7.53 23.02 14.20
N GLU A 359 8.11 24.22 14.13
CA GLU A 359 9.47 24.46 14.61
C GLU A 359 9.53 24.25 16.13
N PRO A 360 10.48 23.45 16.66
CA PRO A 360 10.62 23.24 18.09
C PRO A 360 11.24 24.49 18.74
N GLN A 361 10.41 25.33 19.35
CA GLN A 361 10.89 26.47 20.13
C GLN A 361 11.72 26.00 21.33
N MET A 362 13.05 26.14 21.23
CA MET A 362 13.98 25.93 22.34
C MET A 362 13.77 26.99 23.43
N SER A 363 12.96 26.66 24.43
CA SER A 363 12.80 27.45 25.65
C SER A 363 14.08 27.42 26.49
N GLN A 364 14.94 28.42 26.31
CA GLN A 364 16.15 28.58 27.12
C GLN A 364 15.78 28.76 28.61
N PRO A 365 16.38 28.00 29.54
CA PRO A 365 16.12 28.14 30.97
C PRO A 365 16.73 29.44 31.49
N ARG A 366 15.89 30.34 32.03
CA ARG A 366 16.37 31.54 32.74
C ARG A 366 17.04 31.14 34.06
N ALA A 367 18.31 31.52 34.23
CA ALA A 367 19.04 31.33 35.49
C ALA A 367 18.47 32.26 36.60
N PRO A 368 18.46 31.82 37.87
CA PRO A 368 17.95 32.61 38.99
C PRO A 368 18.96 33.69 39.43
N SER A 369 18.50 34.93 39.55
CA SER A 369 19.28 36.04 40.09
C SER A 369 19.45 35.95 41.60
N ARG A 370 20.70 36.04 42.10
CA ARG A 370 20.98 36.17 43.55
C ARG A 370 20.66 37.58 44.04
N GLY A 371 19.93 37.70 45.16
CA GLY A 371 19.65 38.94 45.87
C GLY A 371 19.52 38.67 47.37
N ALA A 372 20.20 39.47 48.21
CA ALA A 372 20.42 39.22 49.64
C ALA A 372 19.18 39.51 50.54
N PRO A 373 19.18 39.09 51.82
CA PRO A 373 17.94 38.80 52.54
C PRO A 373 17.48 39.87 53.57
N SER A 374 16.24 39.70 54.05
CA SER A 374 15.78 40.16 55.36
C SER A 374 15.06 38.98 56.05
N GLY A 375 15.16 38.85 57.37
CA GLY A 375 14.77 37.61 58.08
C GLY A 375 13.97 37.81 59.36
N ALA A 376 13.12 36.82 59.68
CA ALA A 376 12.37 36.75 60.93
C ALA A 376 12.20 35.30 61.44
N ARG A 377 12.83 35.03 62.58
CA ARG A 377 12.56 34.05 63.67
C ARG A 377 11.47 32.97 63.45
N GLY A 378 11.80 31.69 63.72
CA GLY A 378 10.83 30.57 63.67
C GLY A 378 11.24 29.22 64.30
N THR A 379 11.75 29.21 65.54
CA THR A 379 11.80 28.08 66.54
C THR A 379 11.93 26.60 66.11
N ALA A 380 12.89 25.89 66.72
CA ALA A 380 13.27 24.49 66.41
C ALA A 380 12.66 23.39 67.31
N ARG A 381 12.52 22.16 66.75
CA ARG A 381 12.79 20.82 67.36
C ARG A 381 12.49 19.71 66.32
N ALA A 382 13.24 18.62 66.07
CA ALA A 382 14.48 17.99 66.59
C ALA A 382 14.36 16.74 67.52
N THR A 383 14.21 15.55 66.90
CA THR A 383 14.65 14.18 67.33
C THR A 383 14.77 13.33 66.02
N LYS A 384 15.79 12.51 65.66
CA LYS A 384 16.67 11.52 66.34
C LYS A 384 15.93 10.25 66.83
N ASP A 385 16.33 9.00 66.56
CA ASP A 385 17.29 8.34 65.63
C ASP A 385 16.55 7.06 65.08
N GLY A 386 16.99 6.06 64.29
CA GLY A 386 18.29 5.45 63.87
C GLY A 386 18.56 4.11 64.61
N PRO A 387 19.07 2.99 64.03
CA PRO A 387 19.64 2.73 62.67
C PRO A 387 19.24 1.36 61.98
N GLN A 388 20.01 0.90 60.98
CA GLN A 388 19.95 -0.41 60.24
C GLN A 388 21.01 -1.44 60.76
N PRO A 389 21.48 -2.53 60.06
CA PRO A 389 20.94 -3.46 59.02
C PRO A 389 21.00 -4.95 59.57
N PRO A 390 21.66 -6.02 59.03
CA PRO A 390 21.89 -6.57 57.65
C PRO A 390 21.62 -8.12 57.45
N THR A 391 21.92 -8.66 56.24
CA THR A 391 22.27 -10.09 55.89
C THR A 391 21.18 -11.19 55.98
N ASP A 392 21.23 -12.33 55.26
CA ASP A 392 22.38 -13.12 54.72
C ASP A 392 22.15 -13.78 53.32
N SER A 393 22.84 -14.88 52.99
CA SER A 393 23.22 -15.33 51.63
C SER A 393 23.50 -16.86 51.51
N ARG A 394 23.76 -17.37 50.28
CA ARG A 394 24.07 -18.78 49.89
C ARG A 394 22.83 -19.72 49.85
N GLY A 395 22.76 -20.78 49.03
CA GLY A 395 23.58 -21.24 47.90
C GLY A 395 23.40 -22.74 47.52
N GLN A 396 23.98 -23.16 46.38
CA GLN A 396 24.32 -24.54 45.94
C GLN A 396 23.34 -25.46 45.13
N THR A 397 23.98 -26.17 44.17
CA THR A 397 23.75 -27.53 43.61
C THR A 397 22.54 -27.92 42.73
N SER A 398 22.87 -28.38 41.51
CA SER A 398 22.11 -29.36 40.68
C SER A 398 22.32 -30.81 41.20
N PRO A 399 21.61 -31.84 40.65
CA PRO A 399 22.27 -32.67 39.63
C PRO A 399 21.38 -33.43 38.59
N ARG A 400 22.05 -33.89 37.52
CA ARG A 400 21.85 -35.14 36.72
C ARG A 400 20.70 -35.34 35.71
N THR A 401 21.13 -35.62 34.48
CA THR A 401 20.54 -36.52 33.45
C THR A 401 20.69 -38.01 33.81
N PRO A 402 20.00 -38.91 33.07
CA PRO A 402 20.64 -39.87 32.14
C PRO A 402 20.22 -39.59 30.68
N GLU A 403 20.95 -39.88 29.59
CA GLU A 403 21.55 -41.16 29.10
C GLU A 403 20.49 -42.24 28.75
N GLY A 404 20.46 -42.87 27.58
CA GLY A 404 21.33 -42.78 26.37
C GLY A 404 20.57 -43.23 25.09
N THR A 405 21.17 -43.18 23.89
CA THR A 405 21.98 -44.26 23.23
C THR A 405 21.18 -45.56 22.94
N ASP A 406 21.24 -46.20 21.77
CA ASP A 406 22.03 -45.93 20.55
C ASP A 406 21.50 -46.69 19.32
N GLY A 407 22.12 -46.44 18.16
CA GLY A 407 22.18 -47.36 17.01
C GLY A 407 21.12 -47.21 15.92
N THR A 408 21.33 -47.58 14.64
CA THR A 408 22.50 -47.79 13.74
C THR A 408 21.96 -48.59 12.55
N GLU A 409 22.26 -48.16 11.31
CA GLU A 409 22.27 -49.00 10.08
C GLU A 409 20.91 -49.61 9.62
N GLY A 410 20.70 -49.93 8.34
CA GLY A 410 21.51 -49.65 7.14
C GLY A 410 21.07 -50.49 5.93
N ALA A 411 21.20 -49.92 4.71
CA ALA A 411 20.94 -50.55 3.40
C ALA A 411 19.50 -51.06 3.11
N GLY A 412 19.17 -51.31 1.84
CA GLY A 412 17.84 -51.82 1.44
C GLY A 412 17.37 -51.43 0.03
N ASP A 413 18.23 -51.60 -0.98
CA ASP A 413 17.94 -51.37 -2.40
C ASP A 413 16.92 -52.36 -3.00
N THR A 414 16.05 -51.94 -3.93
CA THR A 414 15.48 -52.74 -5.06
C THR A 414 14.47 -51.99 -5.94
N ASP A 415 14.56 -52.20 -7.26
CA ASP A 415 13.59 -51.79 -8.28
C ASP A 415 12.31 -52.65 -8.33
N ALA A 416 11.24 -52.09 -8.92
CA ALA A 416 10.24 -52.84 -9.70
C ALA A 416 9.49 -51.94 -10.71
N GLU A 417 9.32 -52.43 -11.93
CA GLU A 417 8.70 -51.73 -13.06
C GLU A 417 7.16 -51.68 -13.00
N ALA A 418 6.56 -50.71 -13.71
CA ALA A 418 5.22 -50.86 -14.30
C ALA A 418 5.04 -49.93 -15.52
N THR A 419 5.30 -50.45 -16.73
CA THR A 419 5.02 -49.75 -18.01
C THR A 419 3.82 -50.38 -18.71
N THR A 420 2.80 -49.59 -19.06
CA THR A 420 1.91 -49.75 -20.23
C THR A 420 1.22 -48.42 -20.49
#